data_AF-A0A086JJX2-F1
#
_entry.id   AF-A0A086JJX2-F1
#
_cell.length_a   1.000
_cell.length_b   1.000
_cell.length_c   1.000
_cell.angle_alpha   90.00
_cell.angle_beta   90.00
_cell.angle_gamma   90.00
#
_symmetry.space_group_name_H-M   'P 1'
#
loop_
_entity.id
_entity.type
_entity.pdbx_description
1 polymer ?
#
loop_
_entity_poly.entity_id
_entity_poly.type
_entity_poly.pdbx_seq_one_letter_code
_entity_poly.pdbx_strand_id
1 'polypeptide(L)'
;MAPKQKKETEAVDDARLRIAIVNADRCKPKKCRQECKRNCPVVRTGKLCIEADATSKIAFISEPLCIGCGICVKKCPFEAIAIINLPRDLGKDVTHRFGANSFKLHRLPVPRPGQVLGLVGTNGIGKSTALKILSAKLKPNLGKYSNPPDWQEILAFFRGSELQNFFTRMLEEDLKASIKPQYVDHVPKQVKGTVGQVIQLKDETGRGAELMKDMELDHLVDREIGNLSGGELQRFCICVTAIQKNNVFMFDEPSSYLDVKQRLKAALVIRSCLQYDNFIIVVEHDLSVLDYLSDYICCLWGKPGAYGVVTMPFSVREGINIFLDGFVPTENLRFRDESLNFKLAADQDILPEEIQRLHFYKYPAMTKTLGSFKLRVESGHFSDSEILVMLGQNGTGKSTLIR
;
A
#
# COMPACT_ATOMS: atom_id res chain seq x y z
N MET A 1 -58.73 11.14 15.46
CA MET A 1 -57.80 11.65 14.42
C MET A 1 -56.42 11.79 15.04
N ALA A 2 -55.53 10.83 14.76
CA ALA A 2 -54.15 10.86 15.26
C ALA A 2 -53.28 11.77 14.37
N PRO A 3 -52.35 12.56 14.95
CA PRO A 3 -51.51 13.45 14.15
C PRO A 3 -50.42 12.64 13.44
N LYS A 4 -50.36 12.80 12.11
CA LYS A 4 -49.35 12.23 11.22
C LYS A 4 -47.94 12.68 11.65
N GLN A 5 -47.09 11.72 12.00
CA GLN A 5 -45.65 11.92 12.11
C GLN A 5 -45.11 12.40 10.75
N LYS A 6 -44.57 13.62 10.71
CA LYS A 6 -43.74 14.08 9.59
C LYS A 6 -42.46 13.24 9.60
N LYS A 7 -42.27 12.43 8.56
CA LYS A 7 -40.96 11.86 8.22
C LYS A 7 -39.99 13.02 8.01
N GLU A 8 -39.02 13.16 8.90
CA GLU A 8 -37.82 13.95 8.66
C GLU A 8 -37.05 13.29 7.51
N THR A 9 -37.36 13.71 6.29
CA THR A 9 -36.44 13.55 5.17
C THR A 9 -35.25 14.45 5.47
N GLU A 10 -34.15 13.85 5.92
CA GLU A 10 -32.82 14.48 5.99
C GLU A 10 -32.49 15.02 4.59
N ALA A 11 -32.72 16.32 4.39
CA ALA A 11 -32.19 17.06 3.27
C ALA A 11 -30.67 17.10 3.46
N VAL A 12 -29.96 16.21 2.76
CA VAL A 12 -28.50 16.24 2.66
C VAL A 12 -28.14 17.50 1.90
N ASP A 13 -27.81 18.54 2.66
CA ASP A 13 -27.47 19.88 2.17
C ASP A 13 -26.23 19.82 1.25
N ASP A 14 -26.24 20.67 0.22
CA ASP A 14 -25.38 20.72 -0.98
C ASP A 14 -23.92 21.19 -0.70
N ALA A 15 -23.35 20.80 0.44
CA ALA A 15 -22.04 21.23 0.89
C ALA A 15 -20.94 20.28 0.38
N ARG A 16 -19.84 20.87 -0.15
CA ARG A 16 -18.59 20.16 -0.50
C ARG A 16 -18.25 19.10 0.56
N LEU A 17 -17.98 17.88 0.14
CA LEU A 17 -17.70 16.78 1.06
C LEU A 17 -16.42 17.08 1.84
N ARG A 18 -16.49 16.99 3.17
CA ARG A 18 -15.37 17.28 4.06
C ARG A 18 -14.99 16.02 4.82
N ILE A 19 -13.71 15.73 4.85
CA ILE A 19 -13.17 14.68 5.71
C ILE A 19 -12.40 15.36 6.83
N ALA A 20 -12.82 15.08 8.06
CA ALA A 20 -12.06 15.43 9.25
C ALA A 20 -11.42 14.16 9.80
N ILE A 21 -10.10 14.14 9.91
CA ILE A 21 -9.33 13.02 10.45
C ILE A 21 -8.65 13.45 11.73
N VAL A 22 -8.69 12.60 12.74
CA VAL A 22 -8.03 12.82 14.02
C VAL A 22 -7.14 11.62 14.31
N ASN A 23 -5.82 11.86 14.37
CA ASN A 23 -4.85 10.82 14.69
C ASN A 23 -4.86 10.54 16.21
N ALA A 24 -5.24 9.32 16.60
CA ALA A 24 -5.38 8.91 18.00
C ALA A 24 -4.04 8.92 18.77
N ASP A 25 -2.92 8.62 18.12
CA ASP A 25 -1.61 8.55 18.77
C ASP A 25 -1.06 9.95 19.12
N ARG A 26 -1.39 10.94 18.28
CA ARG A 26 -0.98 12.34 18.45
C ARG A 26 -1.97 13.16 19.27
N CYS A 27 -3.26 12.87 19.18
CA CYS A 27 -4.30 13.65 19.85
C CYS A 27 -4.25 13.45 21.36
N LYS A 28 -3.96 14.53 22.11
CA LYS A 28 -3.92 14.49 23.58
C LYS A 28 -4.76 15.62 24.17
N PRO A 29 -6.11 15.48 24.23
CA PRO A 29 -7.03 16.53 24.70
C PRO A 29 -6.71 17.08 26.09
N LYS A 30 -6.21 16.25 27.00
CA LYS A 30 -5.76 16.65 28.34
C LYS A 30 -4.56 17.60 28.33
N LYS A 31 -3.63 17.46 27.36
CA LYS A 31 -2.41 18.26 27.28
C LYS A 31 -2.56 19.53 26.44
N CYS A 32 -3.45 19.51 25.44
CA CYS A 32 -3.66 20.66 24.54
C CYS A 32 -4.74 21.64 25.00
N ARG A 33 -5.33 21.49 26.19
CA ARG A 33 -6.43 22.36 26.69
C ARG A 33 -7.61 22.51 25.71
N GLN A 34 -7.82 21.50 24.86
CA GLN A 34 -8.85 21.46 23.81
C GLN A 34 -8.87 22.70 22.89
N GLU A 35 -7.70 23.22 22.49
CA GLU A 35 -7.57 24.37 21.59
C GLU A 35 -8.37 24.22 20.28
N CYS A 36 -8.58 22.99 19.79
CA CYS A 36 -9.41 22.72 18.62
C CYS A 36 -10.88 23.12 18.84
N LYS A 37 -11.47 22.80 19.99
CA LYS A 37 -12.86 23.14 20.37
C LYS A 37 -13.01 24.64 20.63
N ARG A 38 -12.07 25.25 21.35
CA ARG A 38 -12.10 26.68 21.73
C ARG A 38 -11.99 27.63 20.53
N ASN A 39 -11.14 27.29 19.56
CA ASN A 39 -10.91 28.13 18.38
C ASN A 39 -11.83 27.82 17.20
N CYS A 40 -12.71 26.82 17.31
CA CYS A 40 -13.63 26.47 16.22
C CYS A 40 -14.76 27.52 16.11
N PRO A 41 -14.93 28.21 14.96
CA PRO A 41 -15.98 29.21 14.81
C PRO A 41 -17.38 28.62 14.94
N VAL A 42 -17.59 27.39 14.45
CA VAL A 42 -18.90 26.71 14.51
C VAL A 42 -19.29 26.38 15.96
N VAL A 43 -18.31 25.99 16.78
CA VAL A 43 -18.53 25.79 18.22
C VAL A 43 -18.83 27.11 18.93
N ARG A 44 -18.15 28.19 18.55
CA ARG A 44 -18.44 29.54 19.09
C ARG A 44 -19.83 30.05 18.75
N THR A 45 -20.43 29.59 17.64
CA THR A 45 -21.83 29.86 17.29
C THR A 45 -22.84 28.95 18.01
N GLY A 46 -22.39 28.07 18.91
CA GLY A 46 -23.25 27.20 19.71
C GLY A 46 -23.56 25.82 19.11
N LYS A 47 -23.00 25.46 17.95
CA LYS A 47 -23.18 24.14 17.32
C LYS A 47 -22.08 23.16 17.73
N LEU A 48 -22.42 21.89 17.94
CA LEU A 48 -21.48 20.83 18.37
C LEU A 48 -20.63 20.29 17.20
N CYS A 49 -19.81 21.14 16.59
CA CYS A 49 -18.91 20.72 15.50
C CYS A 49 -17.71 19.92 16.00
N ILE A 50 -17.16 20.24 17.18
CA ILE A 50 -16.04 19.53 17.78
C ILE A 50 -16.39 19.17 19.21
N GLU A 51 -16.33 17.88 19.51
CA GLU A 51 -16.53 17.32 20.84
C GLU A 51 -15.18 16.83 21.37
N ALA A 52 -14.67 17.53 22.37
CA ALA A 52 -13.43 17.17 23.03
C ALA A 52 -13.50 17.67 24.48
N ASP A 53 -13.38 16.76 25.43
CA ASP A 53 -13.30 17.06 26.85
C ASP A 53 -11.96 16.60 27.42
N ALA A 54 -11.62 17.05 28.64
CA ALA A 54 -10.33 16.73 29.27
C ALA A 54 -10.17 15.23 29.60
N THR A 55 -11.29 14.50 29.72
CA THR A 55 -11.36 13.06 29.95
C THR A 55 -11.39 12.26 28.65
N SER A 56 -11.72 12.89 27.53
CA SER A 56 -11.79 12.23 26.23
C SER A 56 -10.40 11.74 25.81
N LYS A 57 -10.32 10.47 25.38
CA LYS A 57 -9.09 9.91 24.81
C LYS A 57 -8.73 10.59 23.48
N ILE A 58 -9.74 10.97 22.69
CA ILE A 58 -9.59 11.59 21.37
C ILE A 58 -10.63 12.70 21.19
N ALA A 59 -10.34 13.68 20.35
CA ALA A 59 -11.31 14.68 19.91
C ALA A 59 -12.15 14.13 18.74
N PHE A 60 -13.46 14.35 18.78
CA PHE A 60 -14.38 14.03 17.69
C PHE A 60 -14.73 15.31 16.91
N ILE A 61 -14.79 15.20 15.58
CA ILE A 61 -15.15 16.30 14.69
C ILE A 61 -16.30 15.86 13.80
N SER A 62 -17.43 16.54 13.91
CA SER A 62 -18.61 16.33 13.07
C SER A 62 -18.35 16.87 11.65
N GLU A 63 -18.26 15.97 10.68
CA GLU A 63 -18.04 16.30 9.26
C GLU A 63 -19.19 17.15 8.66
N PRO A 64 -20.48 16.87 8.93
CA PRO A 64 -21.58 17.68 8.41
C PRO A 64 -21.58 19.13 8.93
N LEU A 65 -21.22 19.34 10.21
CA LEU A 65 -21.22 20.66 10.83
C LEU A 65 -19.95 21.46 10.54
N CYS A 66 -18.86 20.80 10.15
CA CYS A 66 -17.59 21.44 9.91
C CYS A 66 -17.65 22.28 8.62
N ILE A 67 -17.32 23.57 8.71
CA ILE A 67 -17.27 24.47 7.54
C ILE A 67 -15.96 24.38 6.72
N GLY A 68 -14.98 23.60 7.17
CA GLY A 68 -13.72 23.43 6.44
C GLY A 68 -12.72 24.59 6.56
N CYS A 69 -12.87 25.48 7.54
CA CYS A 69 -12.01 26.67 7.72
C CYS A 69 -10.54 26.37 8.08
N GLY A 70 -10.21 25.15 8.50
CA GLY A 70 -8.84 24.74 8.83
C GLY A 70 -8.23 25.38 10.10
N ILE A 71 -8.99 26.17 10.87
CA ILE A 71 -8.46 26.84 12.08
C ILE A 71 -8.00 25.84 13.14
N CYS A 72 -8.78 24.78 13.37
CA CYS A 72 -8.41 23.74 14.34
C CYS A 72 -7.17 22.94 13.93
N VAL A 73 -6.86 22.84 12.63
CA VAL A 73 -5.62 22.22 12.13
C VAL A 73 -4.43 23.08 12.53
N LYS A 74 -4.46 24.38 12.21
CA LYS A 74 -3.38 25.33 12.52
C LYS A 74 -3.16 25.54 14.02
N LYS A 75 -4.21 25.43 14.83
CA LYS A 75 -4.17 25.63 16.29
C LYS A 75 -3.88 24.34 17.06
N CYS A 76 -3.82 23.18 16.42
CA CYS A 76 -3.49 21.93 17.11
C CYS A 76 -1.98 21.87 17.42
N PRO A 77 -1.56 21.85 18.70
CA PRO A 77 -0.13 21.83 19.04
C PRO A 77 0.56 20.50 18.73
N PHE A 78 -0.21 19.45 18.40
CA PHE A 78 0.30 18.10 18.11
C PHE A 78 0.10 17.70 16.65
N GLU A 79 -0.40 18.61 15.79
CA GLU A 79 -0.71 18.33 14.39
C GLU A 79 -1.56 17.05 14.21
N ALA A 80 -2.48 16.83 15.14
CA ALA A 80 -3.27 15.60 15.21
C ALA A 80 -4.53 15.64 14.32
N ILE A 81 -4.88 16.81 13.77
CA ILE A 81 -6.13 17.04 13.03
C ILE A 81 -5.79 17.34 11.58
N ALA A 82 -6.46 16.67 10.64
CA ALA A 82 -6.46 17.03 9.23
C ALA A 82 -7.89 17.28 8.75
N ILE A 83 -8.12 18.41 8.09
CA ILE A 83 -9.37 18.72 7.40
C ILE A 83 -9.07 18.77 5.91
N ILE A 84 -9.83 18.00 5.14
CA ILE A 84 -9.65 17.83 3.71
C ILE A 84 -10.98 18.12 3.04
N ASN A 85 -10.96 19.01 2.06
CA ASN A 85 -12.11 19.27 1.20
C ASN A 85 -11.99 18.35 -0.02
N LEU A 86 -12.93 17.41 -0.16
CA LEU A 86 -12.99 16.53 -1.32
C LEU A 86 -13.92 17.09 -2.40
N PRO A 87 -13.67 16.74 -3.68
CA PRO A 87 -14.66 16.85 -4.73
C PRO A 87 -15.98 16.16 -4.35
N ARG A 88 -17.11 16.72 -4.81
CA ARG A 88 -18.46 16.26 -4.43
C ARG A 88 -18.73 14.80 -4.80
N ASP A 89 -18.19 14.34 -5.94
CA ASP A 89 -18.50 13.03 -6.49
C ASP A 89 -17.98 11.86 -5.64
N LEU A 90 -16.89 12.08 -4.89
CA LEU A 90 -16.23 11.05 -4.10
C LEU A 90 -17.00 10.61 -2.85
N GLY A 91 -17.99 11.39 -2.41
CA GLY A 91 -18.81 11.03 -1.25
C GLY A 91 -19.71 9.83 -1.47
N LYS A 92 -20.14 9.61 -2.72
CA LYS A 92 -21.00 8.47 -3.09
C LYS A 92 -20.20 7.17 -3.16
N ASP A 93 -18.92 7.26 -3.47
CA ASP A 93 -18.04 6.12 -3.73
C ASP A 93 -17.32 5.61 -2.47
N VAL A 94 -17.83 5.87 -1.27
CA VAL A 94 -17.19 5.41 -0.03
C VAL A 94 -17.38 3.90 0.13
N THR A 95 -16.29 3.15 0.06
CA THR A 95 -16.29 1.69 0.21
C THR A 95 -16.21 1.28 1.67
N HIS A 96 -15.28 1.88 2.43
CA HIS A 96 -15.01 1.45 3.81
C HIS A 96 -14.49 2.60 4.68
N ARG A 97 -14.88 2.57 5.96
CA ARG A 97 -14.42 3.49 7.00
C ARG A 97 -14.23 2.75 8.32
N PHE A 98 -13.10 2.91 8.99
CA PHE A 98 -12.83 2.22 10.26
C PHE A 98 -13.60 2.79 11.46
N GLY A 99 -13.96 4.07 11.42
CA GLY A 99 -14.70 4.74 12.48
C GLY A 99 -14.82 6.25 12.25
N ALA A 100 -15.37 6.94 13.24
CA ALA A 100 -15.39 8.39 13.27
C ALA A 100 -13.97 8.98 13.13
N ASN A 101 -13.82 9.98 12.28
CA ASN A 101 -12.55 10.68 12.02
C ASN A 101 -11.34 9.78 11.70
N SER A 102 -11.58 8.58 11.17
CA SER A 102 -10.55 7.64 10.73
C SER A 102 -10.39 7.65 9.21
N PHE A 103 -9.37 6.91 8.74
CA PHE A 103 -9.15 6.62 7.33
C PHE A 103 -10.44 6.16 6.60
N LYS A 104 -10.64 6.70 5.39
CA LYS A 104 -11.72 6.33 4.45
C LYS A 104 -11.14 5.80 3.14
N LEU A 105 -11.64 4.67 2.68
CA LEU A 105 -11.34 4.14 1.35
C LEU A 105 -12.50 4.42 0.40
N HIS A 106 -12.19 5.03 -0.74
CA HIS A 106 -13.12 5.30 -1.83
C HIS A 106 -12.81 4.41 -3.01
N ARG A 107 -13.86 3.79 -3.58
CA ARG A 107 -13.78 2.78 -4.65
C ARG A 107 -12.95 1.55 -4.25
N LEU A 108 -12.86 0.59 -5.15
CA LEU A 108 -12.04 -0.61 -5.02
C LEU A 108 -11.39 -0.91 -6.37
N PRO A 109 -10.21 -1.54 -6.38
CA PRO A 109 -9.63 -2.02 -7.62
C PRO A 109 -10.47 -3.17 -8.17
N VAL A 110 -10.58 -3.24 -9.49
CA VAL A 110 -11.49 -4.14 -10.19
C VAL A 110 -10.69 -5.30 -10.80
N PRO A 111 -10.54 -6.44 -10.11
CA PRO A 111 -9.82 -7.58 -10.65
C PRO A 111 -10.60 -8.22 -11.81
N ARG A 112 -9.88 -8.65 -12.84
CA ARG A 112 -10.44 -9.38 -14.00
C ARG A 112 -9.80 -10.77 -14.09
N PRO A 113 -10.56 -11.81 -14.47
CA PRO A 113 -10.02 -13.14 -14.60
C PRO A 113 -9.04 -13.20 -15.79
N GLY A 114 -8.00 -14.02 -15.66
CA GLY A 114 -6.98 -14.17 -16.72
C GLY A 114 -6.08 -12.96 -16.92
N GLN A 115 -6.07 -12.01 -15.98
CA GLN A 115 -5.22 -10.82 -16.02
C GLN A 115 -4.57 -10.55 -14.65
N VAL A 116 -3.38 -9.95 -14.69
CA VAL A 116 -2.69 -9.44 -13.51
C VAL A 116 -3.03 -7.96 -13.32
N LEU A 117 -3.68 -7.64 -12.20
CA LEU A 117 -3.97 -6.27 -11.81
C LEU A 117 -2.88 -5.73 -10.87
N GLY A 118 -2.16 -4.74 -11.35
CA GLY A 118 -1.17 -3.99 -10.58
C GLY A 118 -1.79 -2.83 -9.79
N LEU A 119 -1.39 -2.66 -8.54
CA LEU A 119 -1.79 -1.55 -7.68
C LEU A 119 -0.55 -0.74 -7.28
N VAL A 120 -0.58 0.55 -7.57
CA VAL A 120 0.50 1.48 -7.27
C VAL A 120 -0.02 2.67 -6.47
N GLY A 121 0.79 3.16 -5.53
CA GLY A 121 0.50 4.38 -4.79
C GLY A 121 1.31 4.47 -3.50
N THR A 122 1.29 5.63 -2.85
CA THR A 122 2.05 5.87 -1.61
C THR A 122 1.57 5.00 -0.43
N ASN A 123 2.37 4.93 0.63
CA ASN A 123 2.01 4.17 1.82
C ASN A 123 0.88 4.84 2.61
N GLY A 124 0.02 4.04 3.25
CA GLY A 124 -1.07 4.54 4.09
C GLY A 124 -2.31 5.06 3.33
N ILE A 125 -2.42 4.82 2.02
CA ILE A 125 -3.58 5.19 1.20
C ILE A 125 -4.62 4.06 1.06
N GLY A 126 -4.44 2.93 1.75
CA GLY A 126 -5.44 1.85 1.78
C GLY A 126 -5.25 0.71 0.77
N LYS A 127 -4.08 0.54 0.14
CA LYS A 127 -3.76 -0.62 -0.73
C LYS A 127 -4.02 -1.95 -0.03
N SER A 128 -3.38 -2.18 1.12
CA SER A 128 -3.60 -3.40 1.91
C SER A 128 -5.02 -3.50 2.47
N THR A 129 -5.73 -2.40 2.67
CA THR A 129 -7.16 -2.41 3.05
C THR A 129 -8.02 -2.90 1.89
N ALA A 130 -7.75 -2.47 0.66
CA ALA A 130 -8.43 -2.97 -0.54
C ALA A 130 -8.20 -4.47 -0.71
N LEU A 131 -6.97 -4.97 -0.52
CA LEU A 131 -6.67 -6.41 -0.56
C LEU A 131 -7.44 -7.19 0.51
N LYS A 132 -7.55 -6.68 1.74
CA LYS A 132 -8.34 -7.32 2.80
C LYS A 132 -9.83 -7.37 2.46
N ILE A 133 -10.35 -6.36 1.77
CA ILE A 133 -11.75 -6.34 1.32
C ILE A 133 -11.96 -7.35 0.19
N LEU A 134 -11.07 -7.34 -0.82
CA LEU A 134 -11.13 -8.26 -1.96
C LEU A 134 -10.82 -9.72 -1.61
N SER A 135 -10.35 -10.01 -0.39
CA SER A 135 -10.13 -11.36 0.11
C SER A 135 -11.18 -11.81 1.14
N ALA A 136 -12.28 -11.05 1.27
CA ALA A 136 -13.32 -11.24 2.29
C ALA A 136 -12.86 -11.25 3.76
N LYS A 137 -11.58 -10.98 4.05
CA LYS A 137 -11.07 -10.84 5.43
C LYS A 137 -11.64 -9.59 6.12
N LEU A 138 -12.07 -8.60 5.34
CA LEU A 138 -12.71 -7.38 5.82
C LEU A 138 -13.97 -7.08 5.00
N LYS A 139 -15.14 -7.16 5.62
CA LYS A 139 -16.40 -6.75 4.96
C LYS A 139 -16.42 -5.23 4.76
N PRO A 140 -16.70 -4.72 3.55
CA PRO A 140 -16.86 -3.28 3.34
C PRO A 140 -18.12 -2.79 4.05
N ASN A 141 -18.08 -1.57 4.60
CA ASN A 141 -19.20 -1.02 5.37
C ASN A 141 -19.85 0.20 4.72
N LEU A 142 -19.43 0.57 3.50
CA LEU A 142 -19.96 1.67 2.71
C LEU A 142 -19.99 3.01 3.48
N GLY A 143 -19.05 3.20 4.40
CA GLY A 143 -18.98 4.37 5.28
C GLY A 143 -19.88 4.30 6.53
N LYS A 144 -20.80 3.32 6.62
CA LYS A 144 -21.69 3.06 7.75
C LYS A 144 -20.97 2.19 8.80
N TYR A 145 -20.06 2.77 9.57
CA TYR A 145 -19.28 2.01 10.57
C TYR A 145 -20.07 1.62 11.83
N SER A 146 -21.13 2.36 12.20
CA SER A 146 -21.96 2.04 13.37
C SER A 146 -22.97 0.93 13.12
N ASN A 147 -23.48 0.82 11.89
CA ASN A 147 -24.40 -0.24 11.48
C ASN A 147 -23.98 -0.73 10.08
N PRO A 148 -23.00 -1.65 10.00
CA PRO A 148 -22.47 -2.13 8.74
C PRO A 148 -23.54 -2.88 7.92
N PRO A 149 -23.67 -2.59 6.62
CA PRO A 149 -24.65 -3.23 5.74
C PRO A 149 -24.39 -4.73 5.53
N ASP A 150 -25.43 -5.43 5.08
CA ASP A 150 -25.32 -6.81 4.62
C ASP A 150 -24.79 -6.95 3.20
N TRP A 151 -24.37 -8.16 2.83
CA TRP A 151 -23.82 -8.44 1.50
C TRP A 151 -24.81 -8.10 0.38
N GLN A 152 -26.11 -8.23 0.61
CA GLN A 152 -27.13 -7.82 -0.35
C GLN A 152 -27.10 -6.32 -0.65
N GLU A 153 -26.96 -5.48 0.39
CA GLU A 153 -26.79 -4.03 0.22
C GLU A 153 -25.46 -3.69 -0.46
N ILE A 154 -24.38 -4.40 -0.12
CA ILE A 154 -23.05 -4.21 -0.74
C ILE A 154 -23.10 -4.55 -2.24
N LEU A 155 -23.71 -5.68 -2.61
CA LEU A 155 -23.88 -6.07 -4.01
C LEU A 155 -24.78 -5.09 -4.77
N ALA A 156 -25.81 -4.54 -4.12
CA ALA A 156 -26.65 -3.50 -4.70
C ALA A 156 -25.88 -2.19 -4.92
N PHE A 157 -24.96 -1.84 -4.02
CA PHE A 157 -24.08 -0.68 -4.17
C PHE A 157 -23.15 -0.81 -5.38
N PHE A 158 -22.59 -1.99 -5.61
CA PHE A 158 -21.72 -2.27 -6.76
C PHE A 158 -22.48 -2.67 -8.03
N ARG A 159 -23.82 -2.52 -8.06
CA ARG A 159 -24.64 -3.00 -9.17
C ARG A 159 -24.22 -2.42 -10.52
N GLY A 160 -24.08 -3.28 -11.52
CA GLY A 160 -23.67 -2.89 -12.87
C GLY A 160 -22.17 -2.66 -13.02
N SER A 161 -21.36 -3.03 -12.02
CA SER A 161 -19.90 -3.05 -12.11
C SER A 161 -19.36 -4.49 -12.07
N GLU A 162 -18.15 -4.68 -12.59
CA GLU A 162 -17.44 -5.96 -12.52
C GLU A 162 -17.20 -6.44 -11.09
N LEU A 163 -17.14 -5.52 -10.11
CA LEU A 163 -17.02 -5.87 -8.69
C LEU A 163 -18.24 -6.63 -8.17
N GLN A 164 -19.43 -6.37 -8.72
CA GLN A 164 -20.63 -7.14 -8.37
C GLN A 164 -20.43 -8.61 -8.73
N ASN A 165 -19.96 -8.89 -9.94
CA ASN A 165 -19.69 -10.26 -10.40
C ASN A 165 -18.61 -10.91 -9.53
N PHE A 166 -17.53 -10.19 -9.23
CA PHE A 166 -16.46 -10.69 -8.37
C PHE A 166 -16.95 -11.06 -6.96
N PHE A 167 -17.68 -10.17 -6.28
CA PHE A 167 -18.22 -10.47 -4.95
C PHE A 167 -19.30 -11.55 -4.97
N THR A 168 -20.09 -11.64 -6.04
CA THR A 168 -21.08 -12.71 -6.20
C THR A 168 -20.40 -14.05 -6.33
N ARG A 169 -19.40 -14.19 -7.23
CA ARG A 169 -18.60 -15.41 -7.37
C ARG A 169 -17.89 -15.77 -6.07
N MET A 170 -17.34 -14.79 -5.35
CA MET A 170 -16.70 -15.04 -4.06
C MET A 170 -17.66 -15.65 -3.03
N LEU A 171 -18.93 -15.20 -3.00
CA LEU A 171 -19.93 -15.68 -2.05
C LEU A 171 -20.60 -17.00 -2.49
N GLU A 172 -20.83 -17.19 -3.79
CA GLU A 172 -21.55 -18.35 -4.34
C GLU A 172 -20.63 -19.52 -4.72
N GLU A 173 -19.46 -19.24 -5.30
CA GLU A 173 -18.49 -20.25 -5.78
C GLU A 173 -17.40 -20.55 -4.74
N ASP A 174 -17.44 -19.95 -3.55
CA ASP A 174 -16.44 -20.07 -2.48
C ASP A 174 -15.00 -19.88 -3.00
N LEU A 175 -14.78 -18.79 -3.75
CA LEU A 175 -13.47 -18.49 -4.33
C LEU A 175 -12.41 -18.40 -3.22
N LYS A 176 -11.48 -19.36 -3.21
CA LYS A 176 -10.39 -19.36 -2.24
C LYS A 176 -9.35 -18.32 -2.62
N ALA A 177 -9.00 -17.48 -1.65
CA ALA A 177 -8.02 -16.41 -1.81
C ALA A 177 -6.74 -16.70 -1.03
N SER A 178 -5.60 -16.67 -1.72
CA SER A 178 -4.28 -16.79 -1.13
C SER A 178 -3.54 -15.46 -1.17
N ILE A 179 -2.97 -15.09 -0.02
CA ILE A 179 -2.39 -13.77 0.18
C ILE A 179 -0.97 -13.93 0.71
N LYS A 180 0.00 -13.40 -0.04
CA LYS A 180 1.33 -13.10 0.48
C LYS A 180 1.24 -11.81 1.31
N PRO A 181 1.52 -11.84 2.62
CA PRO A 181 1.42 -10.65 3.47
C PRO A 181 2.55 -9.65 3.20
N GLN A 182 2.28 -8.36 3.40
CA GLN A 182 3.27 -7.28 3.25
C GLN A 182 4.52 -7.51 4.13
N TYR A 183 4.30 -7.71 5.44
CA TYR A 183 5.35 -7.92 6.43
C TYR A 183 5.65 -9.41 6.61
N VAL A 184 6.75 -9.86 6.02
CA VAL A 184 7.18 -11.26 6.12
C VAL A 184 7.75 -11.62 7.48
N ASP A 185 8.23 -10.66 8.27
CA ASP A 185 8.83 -10.88 9.60
C ASP A 185 7.86 -11.54 10.62
N HIS A 186 6.55 -11.51 10.34
CA HIS A 186 5.54 -12.18 11.16
C HIS A 186 5.34 -13.65 10.79
N VAL A 187 5.76 -14.08 9.60
CA VAL A 187 5.55 -15.44 9.09
C VAL A 187 6.23 -16.50 9.96
N PRO A 188 7.49 -16.34 10.42
CA PRO A 188 8.14 -17.34 11.28
C PRO A 188 7.47 -17.52 12.64
N LYS A 189 6.65 -16.56 13.08
CA LYS A 189 5.87 -16.67 14.32
C LYS A 189 4.63 -17.55 14.16
N GLN A 190 4.12 -17.67 12.94
CA GLN A 190 2.89 -18.40 12.61
C GLN A 190 3.17 -19.78 12.01
N VAL A 191 4.28 -19.93 11.29
CA VAL A 191 4.66 -21.16 10.59
C VAL A 191 5.95 -21.69 11.17
N LYS A 192 5.90 -22.94 11.67
CA LYS A 192 7.06 -23.68 12.18
C LYS A 192 7.39 -24.84 11.24
N GLY A 193 8.66 -25.23 11.22
CA GLY A 193 9.17 -26.32 10.38
C GLY A 193 10.29 -25.87 9.45
N THR A 194 10.79 -26.81 8.66
CA THR A 194 11.76 -26.52 7.60
C THR A 194 11.08 -26.07 6.31
N VAL A 195 11.84 -25.40 5.45
CA VAL A 195 11.34 -24.92 4.15
C VAL A 195 10.75 -26.08 3.32
N GLY A 196 11.48 -27.19 3.21
CA GLY A 196 11.06 -28.36 2.44
C GLY A 196 9.76 -28.98 2.96
N GLN A 197 9.65 -29.16 4.27
CA GLN A 197 8.46 -29.72 4.91
C GLN A 197 7.21 -28.88 4.64
N VAL A 198 7.32 -27.56 4.78
CA VAL A 198 6.16 -26.68 4.59
C VAL A 198 5.76 -26.59 3.13
N ILE A 199 6.72 -26.57 2.20
CA ILE A 199 6.41 -26.57 0.76
C ILE A 199 5.73 -27.89 0.37
N GLN A 200 6.26 -29.03 0.80
CA GLN A 200 5.66 -30.33 0.50
C GLN A 200 4.25 -30.48 1.10
N LEU A 201 4.01 -29.95 2.30
CA LEU A 201 2.69 -29.98 2.95
C LEU A 201 1.65 -29.11 2.22
N LYS A 202 2.10 -27.97 1.66
CA LYS A 202 1.21 -26.97 1.05
C LYS A 202 1.13 -27.04 -0.48
N ASP A 203 1.90 -27.92 -1.11
CA ASP A 203 1.88 -28.08 -2.56
C ASP A 203 0.61 -28.83 -3.00
N GLU A 204 -0.32 -28.08 -3.59
CA GLU A 204 -1.56 -28.60 -4.17
C GLU A 204 -1.48 -28.69 -5.70
N THR A 205 -0.40 -28.15 -6.28
CA THR A 205 -0.19 -28.03 -7.73
C THR A 205 0.73 -29.10 -8.28
N GLY A 206 1.55 -29.74 -7.43
CA GLY A 206 2.63 -30.63 -7.84
C GLY A 206 3.83 -29.91 -8.44
N ARG A 207 3.85 -28.57 -8.40
CA ARG A 207 4.91 -27.71 -8.96
C ARG A 207 5.89 -27.22 -7.90
N GLY A 208 5.82 -27.70 -6.67
CA GLY A 208 6.65 -27.23 -5.55
C GLY A 208 8.15 -27.30 -5.85
N ALA A 209 8.63 -28.41 -6.43
CA ALA A 209 10.04 -28.57 -6.76
C ALA A 209 10.52 -27.63 -7.88
N GLU A 210 9.69 -27.39 -8.90
CA GLU A 210 9.96 -26.43 -9.99
C GLU A 210 10.07 -25.01 -9.43
N LEU A 211 9.07 -24.58 -8.66
CA LEU A 211 9.00 -23.22 -8.10
C LEU A 211 10.07 -22.98 -7.03
N MET A 212 10.45 -24.00 -6.27
CA MET A 212 11.60 -23.92 -5.36
C MET A 212 12.89 -23.59 -6.10
N LYS A 213 13.12 -24.23 -7.25
CA LYS A 213 14.30 -24.00 -8.07
C LYS A 213 14.30 -22.61 -8.68
N ASP A 214 13.16 -22.17 -9.21
CA ASP A 214 13.01 -20.83 -9.79
C ASP A 214 13.26 -19.73 -8.76
N MET A 215 12.80 -19.95 -7.52
CA MET A 215 13.00 -19.06 -6.38
C MET A 215 14.35 -19.26 -5.66
N GLU A 216 15.23 -20.13 -6.17
CA GLU A 216 16.55 -20.45 -5.62
C GLU A 216 16.50 -20.90 -4.15
N LEU A 217 15.52 -21.75 -3.79
CA LEU A 217 15.30 -22.26 -2.43
C LEU A 217 15.87 -23.66 -2.19
N ASP A 218 16.44 -24.33 -3.21
CA ASP A 218 16.91 -25.73 -3.13
C ASP A 218 17.96 -25.95 -2.04
N HIS A 219 18.86 -24.98 -1.83
CA HIS A 219 19.92 -25.06 -0.83
C HIS A 219 19.41 -24.76 0.60
N LEU A 220 18.13 -24.42 0.76
CA LEU A 220 17.50 -24.01 2.02
C LEU A 220 16.44 -25.01 2.50
N VAL A 221 16.25 -26.14 1.82
CA VAL A 221 15.23 -27.16 2.10
C VAL A 221 15.23 -27.56 3.59
N ASP A 222 16.40 -27.82 4.15
CA ASP A 222 16.56 -28.29 5.53
C ASP A 222 16.63 -27.15 6.57
N ARG A 223 16.62 -25.90 6.11
CA ARG A 223 16.72 -24.73 6.99
C ARG A 223 15.36 -24.43 7.63
N GLU A 224 15.39 -24.11 8.91
CA GLU A 224 14.19 -23.63 9.62
C GLU A 224 13.77 -22.25 9.12
N ILE A 225 12.45 -22.05 9.00
CA ILE A 225 11.86 -20.79 8.52
C ILE A 225 12.27 -19.59 9.40
N GLY A 226 12.43 -19.82 10.71
CA GLY A 226 12.88 -18.78 11.66
C GLY A 226 14.31 -18.28 11.45
N ASN A 227 15.13 -19.06 10.72
CA ASN A 227 16.52 -18.73 10.48
C ASN A 227 16.75 -18.11 9.10
N LEU A 228 15.71 -17.91 8.29
CA LEU A 228 15.80 -17.30 6.96
C LEU A 228 16.05 -15.79 7.07
N SER A 229 16.85 -15.26 6.14
CA SER A 229 16.97 -13.82 5.92
C SER A 229 15.69 -13.26 5.28
N GLY A 230 15.49 -11.94 5.36
CA GLY A 230 14.29 -11.29 4.78
C GLY A 230 14.07 -11.60 3.30
N GLY A 231 15.13 -11.64 2.49
CA GLY A 231 15.04 -12.01 1.08
C GLY A 231 14.71 -13.50 0.86
N GLU A 232 15.30 -14.40 1.63
CA GLU A 232 14.98 -15.84 1.58
C GLU A 232 13.52 -16.09 2.02
N LEU A 233 13.08 -15.42 3.09
CA LEU A 233 11.74 -15.52 3.63
C LEU A 233 10.69 -14.96 2.66
N GLN A 234 10.99 -13.86 1.99
CA GLN A 234 10.16 -13.29 0.94
C GLN A 234 9.97 -14.29 -0.22
N ARG A 235 11.06 -14.89 -0.70
CA ARG A 235 11.03 -15.89 -1.77
C ARG A 235 10.25 -17.14 -1.36
N PHE A 236 10.42 -17.60 -0.13
CA PHE A 236 9.63 -18.66 0.47
C PHE A 236 8.14 -18.34 0.48
N CYS A 237 7.74 -17.14 0.90
CA CYS A 237 6.33 -16.74 0.95
C CYS A 237 5.69 -16.69 -0.45
N ILE A 238 6.43 -16.22 -1.46
CA ILE A 238 5.96 -16.21 -2.85
C ILE A 238 5.77 -17.64 -3.35
N CYS A 239 6.76 -18.51 -3.14
CA CYS A 239 6.68 -19.93 -3.51
C CYS A 239 5.47 -20.61 -2.85
N VAL A 240 5.32 -20.47 -1.53
CA VAL A 240 4.19 -21.04 -0.78
C VAL A 240 2.84 -20.51 -1.25
N THR A 241 2.76 -19.27 -1.69
CA THR A 241 1.51 -18.70 -2.23
C THR A 241 1.20 -19.27 -3.63
N ALA A 242 2.23 -19.47 -4.45
CA ALA A 242 2.13 -19.94 -5.83
C ALA A 242 1.82 -21.45 -5.97
N ILE A 243 2.26 -22.28 -5.01
CA ILE A 243 2.02 -23.74 -5.00
C ILE A 243 0.60 -24.14 -4.55
N GLN A 244 -0.22 -23.19 -4.12
CA GLN A 244 -1.57 -23.46 -3.64
C GLN A 244 -2.59 -23.31 -4.78
N LYS A 245 -3.57 -24.21 -4.86
CA LYS A 245 -4.58 -24.23 -5.91
C LYS A 245 -5.76 -23.32 -5.52
N ASN A 246 -5.64 -22.04 -5.86
CA ASN A 246 -6.63 -21.00 -5.54
C ASN A 246 -7.11 -20.25 -6.78
N ASN A 247 -8.27 -19.61 -6.65
CA ASN A 247 -8.85 -18.78 -7.71
C ASN A 247 -8.39 -17.32 -7.62
N VAL A 248 -8.01 -16.85 -6.43
CA VAL A 248 -7.58 -15.47 -6.21
C VAL A 248 -6.20 -15.46 -5.56
N PHE A 249 -5.22 -14.86 -6.24
CA PHE A 249 -3.87 -14.66 -5.72
C PHE A 249 -3.63 -13.18 -5.46
N MET A 250 -3.12 -12.87 -4.26
CA MET A 250 -2.79 -11.51 -3.88
C MET A 250 -1.36 -11.44 -3.37
N PHE A 251 -0.56 -10.57 -3.97
CA PHE A 251 0.83 -10.35 -3.58
C PHE A 251 1.00 -8.91 -3.07
N ASP A 252 1.14 -8.75 -1.75
CA ASP A 252 1.39 -7.44 -1.14
C ASP A 252 2.91 -7.21 -1.00
N GLU A 253 3.44 -6.31 -1.83
CA GLU A 253 4.87 -5.96 -1.95
C GLU A 253 5.80 -7.19 -2.06
N PRO A 254 5.70 -7.99 -3.15
CA PRO A 254 6.56 -9.16 -3.39
C PRO A 254 8.02 -8.83 -3.71
N SER A 255 8.37 -7.62 -4.17
CA SER A 255 9.74 -7.22 -4.50
C SER A 255 10.59 -6.79 -3.30
N SER A 256 9.97 -6.57 -2.14
CA SER A 256 10.66 -6.13 -0.91
C SER A 256 11.77 -7.08 -0.51
N TYR A 257 12.93 -6.53 -0.10
CA TYR A 257 14.16 -7.24 0.28
C TYR A 257 14.86 -8.04 -0.83
N LEU A 258 14.27 -8.13 -2.03
CA LEU A 258 14.88 -8.83 -3.16
C LEU A 258 15.86 -7.95 -3.91
N ASP A 259 16.96 -8.55 -4.36
CA ASP A 259 17.86 -7.91 -5.33
C ASP A 259 17.24 -7.89 -6.73
N VAL A 260 17.87 -7.14 -7.66
CA VAL A 260 17.34 -6.94 -9.02
C VAL A 260 17.07 -8.26 -9.75
N LYS A 261 17.96 -9.25 -9.65
CA LYS A 261 17.79 -10.55 -10.31
C LYS A 261 16.65 -11.33 -9.68
N GLN A 262 16.57 -11.33 -8.34
CA GLN A 262 15.52 -12.01 -7.59
C GLN A 262 14.15 -11.40 -7.85
N ARG A 263 14.04 -10.07 -8.02
CA ARG A 263 12.79 -9.39 -8.38
C ARG A 263 12.22 -9.88 -9.71
N LEU A 264 13.05 -9.97 -10.75
CA LEU A 264 12.63 -10.45 -12.06
C LEU A 264 12.17 -11.92 -12.01
N LYS A 265 12.89 -12.77 -11.28
CA LYS A 265 12.49 -14.17 -11.06
C LYS A 265 11.17 -14.30 -10.30
N ALA A 266 11.00 -13.54 -9.23
CA ALA A 266 9.75 -13.49 -8.49
C ALA A 266 8.60 -13.04 -9.39
N ALA A 267 8.84 -12.05 -10.26
CA ALA A 267 7.85 -11.56 -11.18
C ALA A 267 7.41 -12.64 -12.20
N LEU A 268 8.37 -13.36 -12.77
CA LEU A 268 8.13 -14.53 -13.63
C LEU A 268 7.28 -15.60 -12.94
N VAL A 269 7.61 -15.96 -11.70
CA VAL A 269 6.86 -16.96 -10.92
C VAL A 269 5.42 -16.51 -10.67
N ILE A 270 5.22 -15.25 -10.28
CA ILE A 270 3.88 -14.68 -10.09
C ILE A 270 3.07 -14.73 -11.39
N ARG A 271 3.65 -14.33 -12.52
CA ARG A 271 2.98 -14.44 -13.83
C ARG A 271 2.68 -15.88 -14.22
N SER A 272 3.52 -16.84 -13.86
CA SER A 272 3.29 -18.27 -14.13
C SER A 272 2.07 -18.85 -13.39
N CYS A 273 1.55 -18.14 -12.39
CA CYS A 273 0.32 -18.51 -11.69
C CYS A 273 -0.92 -18.16 -12.52
N LEU A 274 -0.81 -17.33 -13.56
CA LEU A 274 -1.95 -16.83 -14.32
C LEU A 274 -2.65 -17.96 -15.09
N GLN A 275 -3.96 -18.04 -14.93
CA GLN A 275 -4.85 -18.97 -15.62
C GLN A 275 -6.08 -18.20 -16.11
N TYR A 276 -6.79 -18.72 -17.11
CA TYR A 276 -7.91 -18.00 -17.74
C TYR A 276 -9.04 -17.61 -16.78
N ASP A 277 -9.24 -18.35 -15.68
CA ASP A 277 -10.33 -18.14 -14.71
C ASP A 277 -9.84 -17.81 -13.29
N ASN A 278 -8.58 -17.36 -13.15
CA ASN A 278 -8.09 -16.89 -11.85
C ASN A 278 -7.80 -15.38 -11.87
N PHE A 279 -7.78 -14.79 -10.69
CA PHE A 279 -7.56 -13.37 -10.47
C PHE A 279 -6.21 -13.19 -9.77
N ILE A 280 -5.34 -12.34 -10.32
CA ILE A 280 -4.07 -12.00 -9.68
C ILE A 280 -4.04 -10.49 -9.41
N ILE A 281 -3.77 -10.14 -8.15
CA ILE A 281 -3.63 -8.75 -7.71
C ILE A 281 -2.23 -8.58 -7.11
N VAL A 282 -1.48 -7.62 -7.61
CA VAL A 282 -0.13 -7.31 -7.14
C VAL A 282 -0.09 -5.88 -6.63
N VAL A 283 0.43 -5.67 -5.43
CA VAL A 283 0.76 -4.35 -4.90
C VAL A 283 2.27 -4.17 -5.00
N GLU A 284 2.71 -3.15 -5.74
CA GLU A 284 4.13 -2.85 -5.92
C GLU A 284 4.41 -1.36 -5.84
N HIS A 285 5.63 -1.04 -5.44
CA HIS A 285 6.18 0.33 -5.49
C HIS A 285 7.29 0.47 -6.54
N ASP A 286 7.85 -0.65 -6.97
CA ASP A 286 8.85 -0.68 -8.02
C ASP A 286 8.15 -0.70 -9.39
N LEU A 287 8.18 0.44 -10.08
CA LEU A 287 7.53 0.61 -11.38
C LEU A 287 8.08 -0.35 -12.44
N SER A 288 9.36 -0.74 -12.35
CA SER A 288 9.97 -1.67 -13.31
C SER A 288 9.45 -3.10 -13.14
N VAL A 289 9.24 -3.53 -11.90
CA VAL A 289 8.65 -4.83 -11.58
C VAL A 289 7.16 -4.83 -11.92
N LEU A 290 6.47 -3.74 -11.62
CA LEU A 290 5.05 -3.57 -11.92
C LEU A 290 4.76 -3.63 -13.42
N ASP A 291 5.64 -3.02 -14.25
CA ASP A 291 5.55 -3.04 -15.71
C ASP A 291 5.65 -4.46 -16.27
N TYR A 292 6.59 -5.26 -15.73
CA TYR A 292 6.73 -6.65 -16.13
C TYR A 292 5.57 -7.53 -15.67
N LEU A 293 5.06 -7.29 -14.45
CA LEU A 293 4.06 -8.13 -13.80
C LEU A 293 2.64 -7.95 -14.34
N SER A 294 2.23 -6.71 -14.54
CA SER A 294 0.82 -6.35 -14.64
C SER A 294 0.35 -6.33 -16.09
N ASP A 295 -0.93 -6.56 -16.31
CA ASP A 295 -1.59 -6.30 -17.61
C ASP A 295 -2.40 -4.99 -17.54
N TYR A 296 -2.88 -4.64 -16.33
CA TYR A 296 -3.55 -3.37 -16.03
C TYR A 296 -3.04 -2.80 -14.72
N ILE A 297 -3.09 -1.48 -14.57
CA ILE A 297 -2.70 -0.79 -13.34
C ILE A 297 -3.84 0.09 -12.83
N CYS A 298 -4.12 -0.01 -11.53
CA CYS A 298 -4.88 1.01 -10.81
C CYS A 298 -3.92 1.84 -9.95
N CYS A 299 -3.96 3.15 -10.16
CA CYS A 299 -3.28 4.11 -9.29
C CYS A 299 -4.17 4.43 -8.09
N LEU A 300 -3.60 4.42 -6.89
CA LEU A 300 -4.24 4.91 -5.70
C LEU A 300 -3.62 6.25 -5.32
N TRP A 301 -4.47 7.22 -5.03
CA TRP A 301 -4.07 8.55 -4.59
C TRP A 301 -4.89 9.01 -3.40
N GLY A 302 -4.39 10.04 -2.71
CA GLY A 302 -5.04 10.58 -1.52
C GLY A 302 -4.02 11.05 -0.50
N LYS A 303 -4.47 11.24 0.74
CA LYS A 303 -3.59 11.66 1.83
C LYS A 303 -3.35 10.48 2.79
N PRO A 304 -2.09 10.05 3.00
CA PRO A 304 -1.75 8.95 3.89
C PRO A 304 -2.42 9.06 5.26
N GLY A 305 -3.07 7.98 5.70
CA GLY A 305 -3.79 7.91 6.98
C GLY A 305 -5.12 8.67 7.03
N ALA A 306 -5.48 9.39 5.97
CA ALA A 306 -6.71 10.18 5.92
C ALA A 306 -7.75 9.61 4.93
N TYR A 307 -7.41 9.52 3.67
CA TYR A 307 -8.27 8.91 2.67
C TYR A 307 -7.45 8.37 1.50
N GLY A 308 -8.02 7.38 0.81
CA GLY A 308 -7.47 6.86 -0.43
C GLY A 308 -8.59 6.66 -1.44
N VAL A 309 -8.29 6.95 -2.70
CA VAL A 309 -9.17 6.78 -3.84
C VAL A 309 -8.49 5.87 -4.84
N VAL A 310 -9.21 4.85 -5.29
CA VAL A 310 -8.74 3.97 -6.37
C VAL A 310 -9.23 4.52 -7.70
N THR A 311 -8.31 4.71 -8.64
CA THR A 311 -8.65 5.10 -10.02
C THR A 311 -9.22 3.94 -10.81
N MET A 312 -9.86 4.25 -11.95
CA MET A 312 -10.20 3.24 -12.94
C MET A 312 -8.93 2.54 -13.47
N PRO A 313 -9.02 1.28 -13.92
CA PRO A 313 -7.87 0.57 -14.46
C PRO A 313 -7.37 1.20 -15.76
N PHE A 314 -6.06 1.41 -15.86
CA PHE A 314 -5.37 1.88 -17.05
C PHE A 314 -4.50 0.77 -17.64
N SER A 315 -4.10 0.91 -18.91
CA SER A 315 -3.01 0.10 -19.44
C SER A 315 -1.73 0.37 -18.63
N VAL A 316 -0.82 -0.60 -18.59
CA VAL A 316 0.41 -0.51 -17.77
C VAL A 316 1.19 0.78 -18.03
N ARG A 317 1.49 1.05 -19.30
CA ARG A 317 2.27 2.22 -19.72
C ARG A 317 1.58 3.54 -19.37
N GLU A 318 0.27 3.64 -19.61
CA GLU A 318 -0.51 4.85 -19.28
C GLU A 318 -0.58 5.04 -17.77
N GLY A 319 -0.85 3.99 -17.01
CA GLY A 319 -0.94 4.03 -15.55
C GLY A 319 0.36 4.48 -14.90
N ILE A 320 1.51 3.97 -15.36
CA ILE A 320 2.83 4.38 -14.88
C ILE A 320 3.09 5.87 -15.19
N ASN A 321 2.80 6.32 -16.40
CA ASN A 321 2.98 7.73 -16.78
C ASN A 321 2.08 8.66 -15.95
N ILE A 322 0.79 8.32 -15.81
CA ILE A 322 -0.15 9.04 -14.94
C ILE A 322 0.37 9.10 -13.50
N PHE A 323 0.93 8.00 -13.00
CA PHE A 323 1.50 7.94 -11.67
C PHE A 323 2.71 8.88 -11.52
N LEU A 324 3.62 8.90 -12.50
CA LEU A 324 4.82 9.75 -12.54
C LEU A 324 4.51 11.23 -12.74
N ASP A 325 3.51 11.56 -13.56
CA ASP A 325 3.06 12.92 -13.82
C ASP A 325 2.34 13.52 -12.61
N GLY A 326 1.70 12.68 -11.78
CA GLY A 326 0.95 13.13 -10.60
C GLY A 326 -0.44 13.69 -10.93
N PHE A 327 -0.93 13.45 -12.15
CA PHE A 327 -2.19 13.96 -12.67
C PHE A 327 -2.97 12.85 -13.37
N VAL A 328 -4.24 12.69 -13.01
CA VAL A 328 -5.19 11.73 -13.60
C VAL A 328 -6.08 12.48 -14.60
N PRO A 329 -5.88 12.33 -15.92
CA PRO A 329 -6.61 13.10 -16.92
C PRO A 329 -8.11 12.81 -16.93
N THR A 330 -8.49 11.54 -16.74
CA THR A 330 -9.90 11.09 -16.78
C THR A 330 -10.75 11.69 -15.67
N GLU A 331 -10.13 12.07 -14.56
CA GLU A 331 -10.80 12.69 -13.40
C GLU A 331 -10.48 14.18 -13.26
N ASN A 332 -9.68 14.73 -14.18
CA ASN A 332 -9.11 16.08 -14.12
C ASN A 332 -8.54 16.40 -12.73
N LEU A 333 -7.78 15.46 -12.17
CA LEU A 333 -7.35 15.51 -10.77
C LEU A 333 -5.83 15.42 -10.65
N ARG A 334 -5.23 16.44 -10.04
CA ARG A 334 -3.82 16.45 -9.64
C ARG A 334 -3.71 15.99 -8.19
N PHE A 335 -3.03 14.86 -7.96
CA PHE A 335 -2.81 14.34 -6.61
C PHE A 335 -1.39 14.60 -6.08
N ARG A 336 -0.51 15.14 -6.93
CA ARG A 336 0.83 15.56 -6.57
C ARG A 336 1.22 16.83 -7.33
N ASP A 337 1.79 17.81 -6.63
CA ASP A 337 2.06 19.12 -7.19
C ASP A 337 3.19 19.09 -8.23
N GLU A 338 4.24 18.31 -7.97
CA GLU A 338 5.43 18.16 -8.81
C GLU A 338 5.45 16.80 -9.51
N SER A 339 5.88 16.74 -10.76
CA SER A 339 6.11 15.47 -11.49
C SER A 339 7.40 14.78 -11.02
N LEU A 340 7.46 13.46 -11.14
CA LEU A 340 8.68 12.69 -10.86
C LEU A 340 9.53 12.70 -12.13
N ASN A 341 10.47 13.64 -12.21
CA ASN A 341 11.40 13.73 -13.32
C ASN A 341 12.71 13.03 -12.95
N PHE A 342 13.14 12.07 -13.77
CA PHE A 342 14.45 11.48 -13.64
C PHE A 342 15.46 12.42 -14.31
N LYS A 343 16.36 13.00 -13.52
CA LYS A 343 17.52 13.69 -14.07
C LYS A 343 18.41 12.64 -14.71
N LEU A 344 18.37 12.54 -16.04
CA LEU A 344 19.46 11.91 -16.77
C LEU A 344 20.69 12.76 -16.44
N ALA A 345 21.77 12.13 -15.97
CA ALA A 345 23.00 12.79 -15.54
C ALA A 345 23.79 13.42 -16.71
N ALA A 346 23.11 13.93 -17.73
CA ALA A 346 23.63 14.95 -18.62
C ALA A 346 23.22 16.29 -17.99
N ASP A 347 24.19 17.17 -17.77
CA ASP A 347 24.03 18.54 -17.24
C ASP A 347 24.12 18.65 -15.71
N GLN A 348 25.12 18.00 -15.10
CA GLN A 348 25.88 18.72 -14.09
C GLN A 348 27.06 19.39 -14.80
N ASP A 349 26.91 20.69 -15.05
CA ASP A 349 28.00 21.61 -15.35
C ASP A 349 28.94 21.70 -14.14
N ILE A 350 29.66 20.61 -13.82
CA ILE A 350 30.76 20.70 -12.87
C ILE A 350 31.86 21.43 -13.64
N LEU A 351 32.11 22.68 -13.25
CA LEU A 351 33.19 23.47 -13.83
C LEU A 351 34.51 22.70 -13.61
N PRO A 352 35.42 22.62 -14.61
CA PRO A 352 36.69 21.92 -14.47
C PRO A 352 37.53 22.37 -13.27
N GLU A 353 37.34 23.62 -12.81
CA GLU A 353 37.98 24.20 -11.63
C GLU A 353 37.51 23.59 -10.29
N GLU A 354 36.28 23.08 -10.23
CA GLU A 354 35.74 22.41 -9.04
C GLU A 354 36.27 20.98 -8.91
N ILE A 355 36.48 20.29 -10.04
CA ILE A 355 37.07 18.94 -10.10
C ILE A 355 38.51 18.94 -9.56
N GLN A 356 39.28 20.00 -9.81
CA GLN A 356 40.66 20.12 -9.34
C GLN A 356 40.78 20.28 -7.81
N ARG A 357 39.70 20.64 -7.11
CA ARG A 357 39.67 20.80 -5.64
C ARG A 357 39.19 19.56 -4.89
N LEU A 358 38.77 18.52 -5.60
CA LEU A 358 38.28 17.29 -4.97
C LEU A 358 39.47 16.49 -4.44
N HIS A 359 39.46 16.20 -3.13
CA HIS A 359 40.43 15.26 -2.58
C HIS A 359 40.02 13.84 -2.97
N PHE A 360 40.94 13.12 -3.60
CA PHE A 360 40.75 11.71 -3.93
C PHE A 360 41.36 10.84 -2.84
N TYR A 361 40.52 10.07 -2.17
CA TYR A 361 40.95 9.04 -1.23
C TYR A 361 41.08 7.71 -1.98
N LYS A 362 42.23 7.05 -1.83
CA LYS A 362 42.47 5.73 -2.41
C LYS A 362 42.31 4.67 -1.33
N TYR A 363 41.63 3.59 -1.67
CA TYR A 363 41.62 2.38 -0.84
C TYR A 363 42.38 1.26 -1.55
N PRO A 364 43.23 0.50 -0.84
CA PRO A 364 44.00 -0.58 -1.42
C PRO A 364 43.11 -1.78 -1.74
N ALA A 365 43.63 -2.69 -2.55
CA ALA A 365 43.01 -4.00 -2.72
C ALA A 365 42.98 -4.72 -1.38
N MET A 366 41.82 -5.24 -0.99
CA MET A 366 41.61 -5.88 0.31
C MET A 366 40.89 -7.21 0.13
N THR A 367 41.14 -8.15 1.04
CA THR A 367 40.45 -9.44 1.08
C THR A 367 39.98 -9.70 2.50
N LYS A 368 38.72 -10.10 2.66
CA LYS A 368 38.12 -10.45 3.95
C LYS A 368 37.46 -11.81 3.87
N THR A 369 37.82 -12.70 4.80
CA THR A 369 37.21 -14.03 4.91
C THR A 369 36.41 -14.10 6.21
N LEU A 370 35.15 -14.55 6.13
CA LEU A 370 34.23 -14.75 7.24
C LEU A 370 33.63 -16.15 7.13
N GLY A 371 34.21 -17.13 7.83
CA GLY A 371 33.81 -18.53 7.71
C GLY A 371 33.95 -19.03 6.27
N SER A 372 32.83 -19.44 5.66
CA SER A 372 32.75 -19.89 4.26
C SER A 372 32.69 -18.75 3.23
N PHE A 373 32.51 -17.50 3.65
CA PHE A 373 32.40 -16.35 2.77
C PHE A 373 33.75 -15.66 2.57
N LYS A 374 34.15 -15.40 1.32
CA LYS A 374 35.37 -14.66 0.98
C LYS A 374 35.04 -13.48 0.07
N LEU A 375 35.31 -12.28 0.56
CA LEU A 375 35.19 -11.03 -0.18
C LEU A 375 36.56 -10.60 -0.68
N ARG A 376 36.67 -10.31 -1.97
CA ARG A 376 37.84 -9.66 -2.58
C ARG A 376 37.39 -8.31 -3.12
N VAL A 377 38.12 -7.27 -2.76
CA VAL A 377 37.86 -5.89 -3.17
C VAL A 377 39.10 -5.42 -3.93
N GLU A 378 38.88 -4.89 -5.12
CA GLU A 378 39.94 -4.29 -5.93
C GLU A 378 40.24 -2.88 -5.42
N SER A 379 41.47 -2.40 -5.63
CA SER A 379 41.82 -1.03 -5.25
C SER A 379 41.00 -0.03 -6.06
N GLY A 380 40.54 1.02 -5.40
CA GLY A 380 39.79 2.09 -6.05
C GLY A 380 40.04 3.44 -5.40
N HIS A 381 39.28 4.42 -5.87
CA HIS A 381 39.30 5.78 -5.33
C HIS A 381 37.87 6.29 -5.18
N PHE A 382 37.68 7.23 -4.27
CA PHE A 382 36.47 8.02 -4.15
C PHE A 382 36.86 9.47 -3.87
N SER A 383 36.04 10.41 -4.31
CA SER A 383 36.30 11.84 -4.10
C SER A 383 35.33 12.47 -3.11
N ASP A 384 35.70 13.65 -2.60
CA ASP A 384 34.80 14.48 -1.82
C ASP A 384 33.55 14.84 -2.63
N SER A 385 32.38 14.87 -1.98
CA SER A 385 31.11 15.30 -2.61
C SER A 385 30.60 14.41 -3.76
N GLU A 386 31.15 13.22 -3.95
CA GLU A 386 30.60 12.20 -4.86
C GLU A 386 29.61 11.27 -4.16
N ILE A 387 28.61 10.80 -4.93
CA ILE A 387 27.70 9.73 -4.51
C ILE A 387 28.14 8.44 -5.18
N LEU A 388 28.73 7.52 -4.40
CA LEU A 388 29.08 6.19 -4.87
C LEU A 388 27.90 5.21 -4.69
N VAL A 389 27.45 4.61 -5.78
CA VAL A 389 26.36 3.63 -5.76
C VAL A 389 26.93 2.21 -5.80
N MET A 390 26.61 1.39 -4.80
CA MET A 390 26.97 -0.03 -4.76
C MET A 390 25.79 -0.91 -5.18
N LEU A 391 25.94 -1.62 -6.30
CA LEU A 391 24.94 -2.55 -6.82
C LEU A 391 25.46 -3.99 -6.78
N GLY A 392 24.56 -4.96 -6.72
CA GLY A 392 24.90 -6.39 -6.78
C GLY A 392 23.87 -7.27 -6.07
N GLN A 393 23.98 -8.58 -6.24
CA GLN A 393 23.09 -9.57 -5.62
C GLN A 393 23.20 -9.58 -4.09
N ASN A 394 22.16 -10.04 -3.41
CA ASN A 394 22.21 -10.27 -1.97
C ASN A 394 23.30 -11.30 -1.64
N GLY A 395 24.08 -11.06 -0.59
CA GLY A 395 25.20 -11.92 -0.22
C GLY A 395 26.53 -11.63 -0.95
N THR A 396 26.62 -10.66 -1.86
CA THR A 396 27.90 -10.30 -2.53
C THR A 396 28.91 -9.57 -1.63
N GLY A 397 28.58 -9.30 -0.37
CA GLY A 397 29.47 -8.64 0.58
C GLY A 397 29.42 -7.11 0.60
N LYS A 398 28.42 -6.48 -0.01
CA LYS A 398 28.23 -5.01 0.03
C LYS A 398 28.21 -4.46 1.47
N SER A 399 27.41 -5.06 2.35
CA SER A 399 27.35 -4.67 3.76
C SER A 399 28.66 -4.97 4.52
N THR A 400 29.40 -6.01 4.09
CA THR A 400 30.71 -6.38 4.64
C THR A 400 31.81 -5.44 4.18
N LEU A 401 31.68 -4.80 3.02
CA LEU A 401 32.61 -3.80 2.52
C LEU A 401 32.49 -2.48 3.32
N ILE A 402 31.28 -2.12 3.73
CA ILE A 402 30.99 -0.89 4.46
C ILE A 402 31.40 -1.01 5.94
N ARG A 403 31.23 -2.19 6.53
CA ARG A 403 31.61 -2.48 7.92
C ARG A 403 33.10 -2.74 8.04
#